data_AF-U9VZN5-F1
#
_entry.id   AF-U9VZN5-F1
#
_cell.length_a   1.000
_cell.length_b   1.000
_cell.length_c   1.000
_cell.angle_alpha   90.00
_cell.angle_beta   90.00
_cell.angle_gamma   90.00
#
_symmetry.space_group_name_H-M   'P 1'
#
loop_
_entity.id
_entity.type
_entity.pdbx_description
1 polymer ?
#
loop_
_entity_poly.entity_id
_entity_poly.type
_entity_poly.pdbx_seq_one_letter_code
_entity_poly.pdbx_strand_id
1 'polypeptide(L)'
;MEHQMWYQVLSWVLSITCTVKALIGLLFHQRFYEWDRKQYLSKRWPISFVVFLPYGIGLCIVTWYATYFHYVKHGWILTATVSVTGLKLINIVFNWKQTSTAFVDFIERGGISLWLLDIAVLVIGISFGLLAIYVY
;
A
#
# COMPACT_ATOMS: atom_id res chain seq x y z
N MET A 1 13.81 21.37 -10.72
CA MET A 1 14.42 20.03 -10.60
C MET A 1 14.28 19.48 -9.18
N GLU A 2 14.68 20.19 -8.11
CA GLU A 2 14.57 19.66 -6.74
C GLU A 2 13.14 19.34 -6.27
N HIS A 3 12.14 20.14 -6.66
CA HIS A 3 10.73 19.88 -6.27
C HIS A 3 10.14 18.60 -6.88
N GLN A 4 10.57 18.24 -8.10
CA GLN A 4 10.14 17.01 -8.78
C GLN A 4 10.72 15.76 -8.11
N MET A 5 11.95 15.86 -7.60
CA MET A 5 12.66 14.76 -6.96
C MET A 5 11.87 14.16 -5.79
N TRP A 6 11.15 14.98 -5.00
CA TRP A 6 10.32 14.47 -3.89
C TRP A 6 9.22 13.53 -4.37
N TYR A 7 8.45 13.93 -5.37
CA TYR A 7 7.36 13.13 -5.92
C TYR A 7 7.88 11.91 -6.68
N GLN A 8 9.01 12.06 -7.37
CA GLN A 8 9.69 10.95 -8.02
C GLN A 8 10.14 9.88 -7.01
N VAL A 9 10.79 10.28 -5.91
CA VAL A 9 11.21 9.37 -4.84
C VAL A 9 10.00 8.70 -4.20
N LEU A 10 8.95 9.44 -3.85
CA LEU A 10 7.74 8.86 -3.26
C LEU A 10 7.07 7.86 -4.21
N SER A 11 7.02 8.18 -5.51
CA SER A 11 6.45 7.30 -6.53
C SER A 11 7.30 6.04 -6.73
N TRP A 12 8.63 6.14 -6.67
CA TRP A 12 9.52 4.97 -6.65
C TRP A 12 9.33 4.10 -5.41
N VAL A 13 9.21 4.70 -4.23
CA VAL A 13 8.97 3.98 -2.98
C VAL A 13 7.65 3.21 -3.05
N LEU A 14 6.58 3.83 -3.55
CA LEU A 14 5.28 3.16 -3.75
C LEU A 14 5.37 2.05 -4.82
N SER A 15 6.04 2.32 -5.93
CA SER A 15 6.26 1.34 -7.00
C SER A 15 6.97 0.10 -6.50
N ILE A 16 8.10 0.27 -5.81
CA ILE A 16 8.90 -0.84 -5.29
C ILE A 16 8.12 -1.64 -4.25
N THR A 17 7.46 -0.96 -3.30
CA THR A 17 6.71 -1.66 -2.24
C THR A 17 5.51 -2.44 -2.79
N CYS A 18 4.73 -1.86 -3.71
CA CYS A 18 3.63 -2.56 -4.38
C CYS A 18 4.15 -3.74 -5.21
N THR A 19 5.21 -3.54 -6.00
CA THR A 19 5.77 -4.56 -6.87
C THR A 19 6.35 -5.72 -6.07
N VAL A 20 7.17 -5.45 -5.04
CA VAL A 20 7.72 -6.50 -4.17
C VAL A 20 6.61 -7.28 -3.48
N LYS A 21 5.60 -6.60 -2.93
CA LYS A 21 4.44 -7.27 -2.32
C LYS A 21 3.72 -8.17 -3.33
N ALA A 22 3.40 -7.65 -4.51
CA ALA A 22 2.69 -8.40 -5.53
C ALA A 22 3.50 -9.59 -6.03
N LEU A 23 4.81 -9.45 -6.22
CA LEU A 23 5.68 -10.55 -6.61
C LEU A 23 5.71 -11.65 -5.53
N ILE A 24 5.76 -11.28 -4.25
CA ILE A 24 5.66 -12.26 -3.16
C ILE A 24 4.31 -12.97 -3.19
N GLY A 25 3.21 -12.23 -3.37
CA GLY A 25 1.85 -12.78 -3.47
C GLY A 25 1.64 -13.69 -4.69
N LEU A 26 2.27 -13.39 -5.83
CA LEU A 26 2.20 -14.22 -7.04
C LEU A 26 3.08 -15.47 -6.96
N LEU A 27 4.32 -15.34 -6.48
CA LEU A 27 5.29 -16.44 -6.45
C LEU A 27 5.06 -17.38 -5.26
N PHE A 28 4.64 -16.85 -4.12
CA PHE A 28 4.46 -17.60 -2.87
C PHE A 28 3.01 -17.59 -2.39
N HIS A 29 2.05 -17.51 -3.32
CA HIS A 29 0.62 -17.32 -3.09
C HIS A 29 0.08 -18.06 -1.86
N GLN A 30 0.11 -19.39 -1.86
CA GLN A 30 -0.44 -20.19 -0.77
C GLN A 30 0.23 -19.88 0.59
N ARG A 31 1.57 -19.83 0.62
CA ARG A 31 2.33 -19.57 1.85
C ARG A 31 2.11 -18.16 2.38
N PHE A 32 2.05 -17.18 1.49
CA PHE A 32 1.83 -15.77 1.83
C PHE A 32 0.45 -15.57 2.46
N TYR A 33 -0.61 -16.08 1.82
CA TYR A 33 -1.98 -15.93 2.33
C TYR A 33 -2.26 -16.79 3.57
N GLU A 34 -1.64 -17.97 3.71
CA GLU A 34 -1.70 -18.73 4.96
C GLU A 34 -1.02 -18.00 6.12
N TRP A 35 0.11 -17.35 5.87
CA TRP A 35 0.82 -16.54 6.87
C TRP A 35 0.00 -15.32 7.27
N ASP A 36 -0.54 -14.58 6.29
CA ASP A 36 -1.45 -13.46 6.53
C ASP A 36 -2.66 -13.93 7.33
N ARG A 37 -3.33 -15.02 6.94
CA ARG A 37 -4.47 -15.57 7.67
C ARG A 37 -4.13 -15.83 9.15
N LYS A 38 -2.99 -16.45 9.44
CA LYS A 38 -2.54 -16.70 10.83
C LYS A 38 -2.33 -15.39 11.61
N GLN A 39 -1.80 -14.36 10.96
CA GLN A 39 -1.61 -13.05 11.56
C GLN A 39 -2.93 -12.35 11.87
N TYR A 40 -3.86 -12.32 10.92
CA TYR A 40 -5.16 -11.67 11.08
C TYR A 40 -6.09 -12.42 12.03
N LEU A 41 -5.94 -13.74 12.21
CA LEU A 41 -6.66 -14.51 13.24
C LEU A 41 -6.20 -14.20 14.66
N SER A 42 -5.03 -13.59 14.84
CA SER A 42 -4.54 -13.26 16.18
C SER A 42 -5.35 -12.12 16.80
N LYS A 43 -5.64 -12.23 18.11
CA LYS A 43 -6.38 -11.18 18.85
C LYS A 43 -5.60 -9.88 19.02
N ARG A 44 -4.29 -9.88 18.71
CA ARG A 44 -3.39 -8.74 18.84
C ARG A 44 -3.06 -8.20 17.45
N TRP A 45 -2.52 -6.99 17.38
CA TRP A 45 -2.01 -6.47 16.12
C TRP A 45 -0.81 -7.30 15.66
N PRO A 46 -0.80 -7.77 14.40
CA PRO A 46 0.33 -8.51 13.89
C PRO A 46 1.53 -7.59 13.72
N ILE A 47 2.73 -8.14 13.89
CA ILE A 47 3.99 -7.38 13.82
C ILE A 47 4.11 -6.67 12.46
N SER A 48 3.69 -7.32 11.37
CA SER A 48 3.62 -6.72 10.04
C SER A 48 2.83 -5.41 10.07
N PHE A 49 1.62 -5.40 10.64
CA PHE A 49 0.80 -4.21 10.76
C PHE A 49 1.46 -3.12 11.61
N VAL A 50 2.09 -3.50 12.73
CA VAL A 50 2.82 -2.55 13.59
C VAL A 50 4.01 -1.91 12.86
N VAL A 51 4.65 -2.63 11.94
CA VAL A 51 5.76 -2.11 11.11
C VAL A 51 5.23 -1.26 9.95
N PHE A 52 4.13 -1.67 9.30
CA PHE A 52 3.54 -0.94 8.18
C PHE A 52 2.81 0.33 8.59
N LEU A 53 2.32 0.41 9.83
CA LEU A 53 1.63 1.59 10.35
C LEU A 53 2.52 2.86 10.35
N PRO A 54 3.71 2.89 10.98
CA PRO A 54 4.59 4.05 10.93
C PRO A 54 5.10 4.33 9.51
N TYR A 55 5.29 3.30 8.68
CA TYR A 55 5.61 3.49 7.27
C TYR A 55 4.50 4.25 6.53
N GLY A 56 3.24 3.82 6.68
CA GLY A 56 2.09 4.48 6.05
C GLY A 56 1.86 5.91 6.57
N ILE A 57 2.02 6.12 7.88
CA ILE A 57 1.95 7.46 8.49
C ILE A 57 3.08 8.36 7.95
N GLY A 58 4.32 7.86 7.92
CA GLY A 58 5.46 8.59 7.40
C GLY A 58 5.27 8.97 5.93
N LEU A 59 4.80 8.04 5.10
CA LEU A 59 4.52 8.30 3.69
C LEU A 59 3.42 9.36 3.52
N CYS A 60 2.39 9.35 4.37
CA CYS A 60 1.35 10.38 4.40
C CYS A 60 1.92 11.76 4.77
N ILE A 61 2.69 11.84 5.86
CA ILE A 61 3.32 13.10 6.31
C ILE A 61 4.24 13.67 5.23
N VAL A 62 5.14 12.85 4.66
CA VAL A 62 6.08 13.29 3.64
C VAL A 62 5.36 13.72 2.36
N THR A 63 4.31 13.00 1.95
CA THR A 63 3.51 13.38 0.76
C THR A 63 2.80 14.71 0.96
N TRP A 64 2.20 14.94 2.12
CA TRP A 64 1.55 16.22 2.42
C TRP A 64 2.56 17.35 2.58
N TYR A 65 3.71 17.09 3.21
CA TYR A 65 4.82 18.04 3.26
C TYR A 65 5.27 18.45 1.84
N ALA A 66 5.51 17.47 0.95
CA ALA A 66 5.86 17.73 -0.44
C ALA A 66 4.74 18.50 -1.18
N THR A 67 3.47 18.24 -0.85
CA THR A 67 2.32 18.95 -1.44
C THR A 67 2.27 20.42 -1.04
N TYR A 68 2.54 20.75 0.22
CA TYR A 68 2.50 22.14 0.68
C TYR A 68 3.74 22.94 0.27
N PHE A 69 4.94 22.34 0.33
CA PHE A 69 6.20 23.06 0.15
C PHE A 69 6.87 22.85 -1.21
N HIS A 70 6.58 21.75 -1.89
CA HIS A 70 7.23 21.35 -3.14
C HIS A 70 6.23 20.98 -4.25
N TYR A 71 5.06 21.64 -4.27
CA TYR A 71 4.01 21.34 -5.23
C TYR A 71 4.52 21.32 -6.68
N VAL A 72 4.17 20.27 -7.40
CA VAL A 72 4.46 20.11 -8.84
C VAL A 72 3.19 19.81 -9.61
N LYS A 73 3.20 20.16 -10.91
CA LYS A 73 2.11 19.84 -11.83
C LYS A 73 1.89 18.32 -11.83
N HIS A 74 0.66 17.89 -11.55
CA HIS A 74 0.23 16.50 -11.35
C HIS A 74 0.58 15.84 -10.01
N GLY A 75 1.29 16.50 -9.09
CA GLY A 75 1.58 15.96 -7.76
C GLY A 75 0.34 15.57 -6.95
N TRP A 76 -0.81 16.20 -7.26
CA TRP A 76 -2.11 15.87 -6.69
C TRP A 76 -2.52 14.40 -6.89
N ILE A 77 -2.03 13.71 -7.94
CA ILE A 77 -2.33 12.28 -8.17
C ILE A 77 -1.80 11.44 -7.01
N LEU A 78 -0.54 11.70 -6.63
CA LEU A 78 0.11 11.01 -5.53
C LEU A 78 -0.56 11.38 -4.20
N THR A 79 -0.79 12.67 -3.97
CA THR A 79 -1.42 13.17 -2.75
C THR A 79 -2.82 12.60 -2.54
N ALA A 80 -3.66 12.58 -3.58
CA ALA A 80 -4.99 12.00 -3.50
C ALA A 80 -4.94 10.50 -3.19
N THR A 81 -4.05 9.76 -3.87
CA THR A 81 -3.92 8.31 -3.67
C THR A 81 -3.43 7.98 -2.26
N VAL A 82 -2.43 8.71 -1.76
CA VAL A 82 -1.92 8.55 -0.38
C VAL A 82 -2.98 8.95 0.63
N SER A 83 -3.77 10.00 0.37
CA SER A 83 -4.85 10.42 1.26
C SER A 83 -5.96 9.37 1.37
N VAL A 84 -6.41 8.81 0.24
CA VAL A 84 -7.42 7.74 0.23
C VAL A 84 -6.89 6.50 0.96
N THR A 85 -5.63 6.13 0.71
CA THR A 85 -4.99 5.01 1.40
C THR A 85 -4.84 5.28 2.89
N GLY A 86 -4.50 6.50 3.28
CA GLY A 86 -4.41 6.95 4.68
C GLY A 86 -5.74 6.87 5.41
N LEU A 87 -6.84 7.30 4.78
CA LEU A 87 -8.19 7.15 5.34
C LEU A 87 -8.56 5.67 5.53
N LYS A 88 -8.21 4.81 4.57
CA LYS A 88 -8.39 3.36 4.73
C LYS A 88 -7.54 2.81 5.87
N LEU A 89 -6.28 3.24 6.01
CA LEU A 89 -5.40 2.81 7.11
C LEU A 89 -5.99 3.20 8.47
N ILE A 90 -6.48 4.44 8.60
CA ILE A 90 -7.17 4.91 9.80
C ILE A 90 -8.38 4.02 10.11
N ASN A 91 -9.21 3.73 9.11
CA ASN A 91 -10.36 2.84 9.28
C ASN A 91 -9.94 1.44 9.76
N ILE A 92 -8.86 0.88 9.23
CA ILE A 92 -8.31 -0.41 9.66
C ILE A 92 -7.83 -0.37 11.13
N VAL A 93 -7.17 0.72 11.55
CA VAL A 93 -6.69 0.89 12.93
C VAL A 93 -7.87 0.92 13.91
N PHE A 94 -8.89 1.73 13.63
CA PHE A 94 -10.04 1.89 14.53
C PHE A 94 -10.98 0.69 14.51
N ASN A 95 -11.16 0.06 13.35
CA ASN A 95 -12.05 -1.08 13.16
C ASN A 95 -11.29 -2.38 12.98
N TRP A 96 -10.16 -2.55 13.68
CA TRP A 96 -9.26 -3.70 13.51
C TRP A 96 -9.98 -5.03 13.61
N LYS A 97 -10.80 -5.23 14.65
CA LYS A 97 -11.51 -6.50 14.88
C LYS A 97 -12.41 -6.88 13.70
N GLN A 98 -13.19 -5.92 13.21
CA GLN A 98 -14.09 -6.14 12.07
C GLN A 98 -13.30 -6.37 10.78
N THR A 99 -12.24 -5.58 10.57
CA THR A 99 -11.37 -5.69 9.38
C THR A 99 -10.65 -7.02 9.35
N SER A 100 -10.09 -7.46 10.47
CA SER A 100 -9.39 -8.74 10.61
C SER A 100 -10.32 -9.90 10.25
N THR A 101 -11.55 -9.93 10.78
CA THR A 101 -12.52 -10.98 10.44
C THR A 101 -12.90 -10.93 8.97
N ALA A 102 -13.22 -9.76 8.42
CA ALA A 102 -13.56 -9.61 7.01
C ALA A 102 -12.41 -10.02 6.08
N PHE A 103 -11.16 -9.75 6.46
CA PHE A 103 -9.98 -10.13 5.69
C PHE A 103 -9.71 -11.64 5.74
N VAL A 104 -9.91 -12.27 6.90
CA VAL A 104 -9.84 -13.74 7.02
C VAL A 104 -10.92 -14.39 6.16
N ASP A 105 -12.17 -13.91 6.24
CA ASP A 105 -13.27 -14.42 5.41
C ASP A 105 -12.97 -14.26 3.92
N PHE A 106 -12.36 -13.13 3.53
CA PHE A 106 -11.93 -12.87 2.16
C PHE A 106 -10.83 -13.83 1.72
N ILE A 107 -9.83 -14.15 2.57
CA ILE A 107 -8.81 -15.14 2.24
C ILE A 107 -9.43 -16.53 2.08
N GLU A 108 -10.30 -16.94 3.00
CA GLU A 108 -10.91 -18.28 2.99
C GLU A 108 -11.81 -18.51 1.76
N ARG A 109 -12.51 -17.47 1.30
CA ARG A 109 -13.39 -17.53 0.13
C ARG A 109 -12.69 -17.09 -1.17
N GLY A 110 -11.47 -16.58 -1.06
CA GLY A 110 -10.86 -15.74 -2.07
C GLY A 110 -10.47 -16.48 -3.34
N GLY A 111 -9.87 -17.67 -3.26
CA GLY A 111 -9.46 -18.45 -4.42
C GLY A 111 -8.79 -17.57 -5.51
N ILE A 112 -9.34 -17.57 -6.72
CA ILE A 112 -8.87 -16.77 -7.87
C ILE A 112 -8.86 -15.26 -7.60
N SER A 113 -9.76 -14.75 -6.76
CA SER A 113 -9.84 -13.30 -6.47
C SER A 113 -8.61 -12.76 -5.72
N LEU A 114 -7.91 -13.61 -4.95
CA LEU A 114 -6.65 -13.24 -4.32
C LEU A 114 -5.54 -13.07 -5.36
N TRP A 115 -5.52 -13.94 -6.36
CA TRP A 115 -4.55 -13.85 -7.44
C TRP A 115 -4.80 -12.59 -8.31
N LEU A 116 -6.07 -12.27 -8.56
CA LEU A 116 -6.46 -11.03 -9.22
C LEU A 116 -6.06 -9.79 -8.41
N LEU A 117 -6.15 -9.85 -7.08
CA LEU A 117 -5.70 -8.78 -6.19
C LEU A 117 -4.19 -8.54 -6.35
N ASP A 118 -3.36 -9.60 -6.37
CA ASP A 118 -1.92 -9.46 -6.54
C ASP A 118 -1.57 -8.84 -7.92
N ILE A 119 -2.25 -9.25 -8.98
CA ILE A 119 -2.11 -8.63 -10.31
C ILE A 119 -2.50 -7.15 -10.27
N ALA A 120 -3.62 -6.81 -9.65
CA ALA A 120 -4.06 -5.42 -9.54
C ALA A 120 -3.03 -4.58 -8.78
N VAL A 121 -2.47 -5.10 -7.70
CA VAL A 121 -1.40 -4.43 -6.94
C VAL A 121 -0.13 -4.28 -7.78
N LEU A 122 0.22 -5.27 -8.60
CA LEU A 122 1.36 -5.19 -9.51
C LEU A 122 1.17 -4.07 -10.55
N VAL A 123 -0.02 -3.99 -11.17
CA VAL A 123 -0.36 -2.94 -12.14
C VAL A 123 -0.30 -1.56 -11.49
N ILE A 124 -0.78 -1.42 -10.26
CA ILE A 124 -0.66 -0.18 -9.48
C ILE A 124 0.82 0.16 -9.24
N GLY A 125 1.64 -0.81 -8.84
CA GLY A 125 3.08 -0.62 -8.65
C GLY A 125 3.78 -0.13 -9.92
N ILE A 126 3.55 -0.80 -11.05
CA ILE A 126 4.07 -0.39 -12.36
C ILE A 126 3.61 1.03 -12.71
N SER A 127 2.34 1.35 -12.47
CA SER A 127 1.78 2.69 -12.74
C SER A 127 2.52 3.79 -11.96
N PHE A 128 2.84 3.55 -10.68
CA PHE A 128 3.69 4.47 -9.91
C PHE A 128 5.12 4.56 -10.45
N GLY A 129 5.70 3.46 -10.94
CA GLY A 129 7.00 3.49 -11.62
C GLY A 129 6.96 4.36 -12.88
N LEU A 130 5.91 4.24 -13.68
CA LEU A 130 5.71 5.06 -14.88
C LEU A 130 5.52 6.54 -14.52
N LEU A 131 4.76 6.85 -13.46
CA LEU A 131 4.64 8.23 -12.97
C LEU A 131 6.00 8.80 -12.54
N ALA A 132 6.85 7.99 -11.92
CA ALA A 132 8.19 8.40 -11.50
C ALA A 132 9.16 8.65 -12.67
N ILE A 133 8.94 8.05 -13.84
CA ILE A 133 9.83 8.20 -15.00
C ILE A 133 9.32 9.29 -15.95
N TYR A 134 8.01 9.32 -16.20
CA TYR A 134 7.42 10.11 -17.29
C TYR A 134 6.70 11.37 -16.81
N VAL A 135 6.33 11.47 -15.52
CA VAL A 135 5.54 12.61 -15.00
C VAL A 135 6.33 13.45 -14.00
N TYR A 136 7.03 12.81 -13.07
CA TYR A 136 7.81 13.48 -12.01
C TYR A 136 9.29 13.47 -12.33
#